data_AF-A0A1S4CIQ8-F1
#
_entry.id   AF-A0A1S4CIQ8-F1
#
_cell.length_a   1.000
_cell.length_b   1.000
_cell.length_c   1.000
_cell.angle_alpha   90.00
_cell.angle_beta   90.00
_cell.angle_gamma   90.00
#
_symmetry.space_group_name_H-M   'P 1'
#
loop_
_entity.id
_entity.type
_entity.pdbx_description
1 polymer ?
#
loop_
_entity_poly.entity_id
_entity_poly.type
_entity_poly.pdbx_seq_one_letter_code
_entity_poly.pdbx_strand_id
1 'polypeptide(L)'
;EVLRIRNEHPGDASVMKNDRVKGSLKVTRAFGAGYLKEPKWNNAVLEMFRIDYIGNSPYINCLPSLYHHKLGPRDRFLILSSDGLYQYFTNEEAVSEVENFMSIFPEGDPSQHLVEQVLFRAAKKAGMNFHELLDIPPGDRRQYHDDVSIIIVSFQGKIWRSCV
;
A
#
# COMPACT_ATOMS: atom_id res chain seq x y z
N GLU A 1 -2.97 12.93 -9.39
CA GLU A 1 -1.91 12.09 -9.99
C GLU A 1 -2.14 11.71 -11.46
N VAL A 2 -3.24 11.04 -11.84
CA VAL A 2 -3.46 10.66 -13.26
C VAL A 2 -3.42 11.86 -14.23
N LEU A 3 -4.10 12.96 -13.87
CA LEU A 3 -4.06 14.19 -14.67
C LEU A 3 -2.66 14.77 -14.79
N ARG A 4 -1.84 14.67 -13.73
CA ARG A 4 -0.44 15.14 -13.75
C ARG A 4 0.34 14.39 -14.83
N ILE A 5 0.28 13.04 -14.82
CA ILE A 5 1.01 12.22 -15.81
C ILE A 5 0.53 12.49 -17.23
N ARG A 6 -0.80 12.64 -17.45
CA ARG A 6 -1.37 13.00 -18.75
C ARG A 6 -0.87 14.35 -19.26
N ASN A 7 -0.83 15.36 -18.39
CA ASN A 7 -0.36 16.70 -18.77
C ASN A 7 1.16 16.73 -19.03
N GLU A 8 1.95 15.89 -18.36
CA GLU A 8 3.38 15.73 -18.61
C GLU A 8 3.68 14.99 -19.94
N HIS A 9 2.70 14.27 -20.51
CA HIS A 9 2.83 13.47 -21.72
C HIS A 9 1.63 13.66 -22.68
N PRO A 10 1.39 14.89 -23.19
CA PRO A 10 0.18 15.20 -23.97
C PRO A 10 0.07 14.44 -25.30
N GLY A 11 1.18 13.93 -25.83
CA GLY A 11 1.22 13.12 -27.07
C GLY A 11 1.04 11.61 -26.85
N ASP A 12 0.89 11.15 -25.61
CA ASP A 12 0.76 9.74 -25.29
C ASP A 12 -0.61 9.43 -24.67
N ALA A 13 -1.53 8.93 -25.49
CA ALA A 13 -2.86 8.53 -25.04
C ALA A 13 -2.85 7.30 -24.11
N SER A 14 -1.75 6.56 -24.06
CA SER A 14 -1.60 5.29 -23.36
C SER A 14 -0.91 5.40 -22.00
N VAL A 15 -0.69 6.63 -21.50
CA VAL A 15 -0.04 6.88 -20.19
C VAL A 15 -0.64 6.09 -19.04
N MET A 16 -1.96 5.85 -19.08
CA MET A 16 -2.68 5.00 -18.15
C MET A 16 -3.42 3.92 -18.94
N LYS A 17 -3.19 2.65 -18.57
CA LYS A 17 -3.86 1.48 -19.16
C LYS A 17 -4.19 0.50 -18.04
N ASN A 18 -5.43 0.02 -17.99
CA ASN A 18 -5.91 -0.92 -16.96
C ASN A 18 -5.56 -0.45 -15.53
N ASP A 19 -5.79 0.83 -15.24
CA ASP A 19 -5.47 1.49 -13.95
C ASP A 19 -3.99 1.45 -13.54
N ARG A 20 -3.09 1.30 -14.52
CA ARG A 20 -1.64 1.25 -14.32
C ARG A 20 -0.91 2.22 -15.25
N VAL A 21 0.18 2.80 -14.76
CA VAL A 21 1.08 3.64 -15.56
C VAL A 21 1.70 2.77 -16.67
N LYS A 22 1.44 3.16 -17.92
CA LYS A 22 1.81 2.42 -19.13
C LYS A 22 1.41 0.93 -19.10
N GLY A 23 0.34 0.61 -18.37
CA GLY A 23 -0.14 -0.77 -18.18
C GLY A 23 0.72 -1.63 -17.26
N SER A 24 1.81 -1.08 -16.70
CA SER A 24 2.84 -1.86 -16.03
C SER A 24 2.82 -1.72 -14.51
N LEU A 25 2.67 -0.50 -13.97
CA LEU A 25 2.80 -0.22 -12.54
C LEU A 25 1.55 0.48 -11.98
N LYS A 26 1.00 -0.02 -10.87
CA LYS A 26 -0.23 0.55 -10.25
C LYS A 26 0.03 1.89 -9.56
N VAL A 27 1.20 2.05 -8.94
CA VAL A 27 1.60 3.29 -8.25
C VAL A 27 2.16 4.31 -9.23
N THR A 28 1.85 5.59 -9.01
CA THR A 28 2.28 6.71 -9.87
C THR A 28 3.59 7.36 -9.43
N ARG A 29 4.09 6.99 -8.25
CA ARG A 29 5.37 7.43 -7.70
C ARG A 29 6.03 6.26 -6.99
N ALA A 30 7.32 6.04 -7.23
CA ALA A 30 8.08 4.96 -6.62
C ALA A 30 9.59 5.22 -6.71
N PHE A 31 10.33 4.69 -5.74
CA PHE A 31 11.75 4.39 -5.93
C PHE A 31 11.92 3.22 -6.90
N GLY A 32 13.10 3.07 -7.52
CA GLY A 32 13.31 2.02 -8.52
C GLY A 32 12.47 2.23 -9.80
N ALA A 33 11.99 1.14 -10.41
CA ALA A 33 11.18 1.13 -11.63
C ALA A 33 11.76 2.01 -12.76
N GLY A 34 13.07 1.89 -13.00
CA GLY A 34 13.81 2.73 -13.94
C GLY A 34 13.28 2.67 -15.37
N TYR A 35 12.68 1.55 -15.78
CA TYR A 35 12.08 1.36 -17.10
C TYR A 35 10.92 2.34 -17.39
N LEU A 36 10.32 2.95 -16.36
CA LEU A 36 9.32 4.01 -16.48
C LEU A 36 9.90 5.44 -16.34
N LYS A 37 11.21 5.56 -16.11
CA LYS A 37 11.88 6.84 -15.82
C LYS A 37 12.83 7.30 -16.90
N GLU A 38 13.53 6.37 -17.55
CA GLU A 38 14.43 6.70 -18.66
C GLU A 38 14.41 5.59 -19.73
N PRO A 39 14.45 5.93 -21.04
CA PRO A 39 14.46 4.94 -22.12
C PRO A 39 15.61 3.92 -22.02
N LYS A 40 16.79 4.34 -21.54
CA LYS A 40 17.94 3.43 -21.39
C LYS A 40 17.65 2.26 -20.45
N TRP A 41 16.89 2.50 -19.38
CA TRP A 41 16.48 1.45 -18.44
C TRP A 41 15.35 0.60 -18.98
N ASN A 42 14.47 1.17 -19.81
CA ASN A 42 13.47 0.40 -20.55
C ASN A 42 14.16 -0.55 -21.54
N ASN A 43 15.20 -0.10 -22.22
CA ASN A 43 15.96 -0.96 -23.14
C ASN A 43 16.77 -2.05 -22.42
N ALA A 44 17.10 -1.84 -21.15
CA ALA A 44 17.86 -2.79 -20.33
C ALA A 44 17.01 -3.95 -19.78
N VAL A 45 15.67 -3.83 -19.73
CA VAL A 45 14.81 -4.95 -19.33
C VAL A 45 14.53 -5.88 -20.51
N LEU A 46 14.13 -7.13 -20.20
CA LEU A 46 13.70 -8.09 -21.21
C LEU A 46 12.56 -7.49 -22.04
N GLU A 47 12.53 -7.83 -23.33
CA GLU A 47 11.60 -7.24 -24.30
C GLU A 47 10.14 -7.31 -23.86
N MET A 48 9.72 -8.44 -23.26
CA MET A 48 8.37 -8.62 -22.72
C MET A 48 7.97 -7.67 -21.59
N PHE A 49 8.94 -7.06 -20.90
CA PHE A 49 8.71 -6.09 -19.81
C PHE A 49 8.90 -4.64 -20.25
N ARG A 50 9.28 -4.41 -21.50
CA ARG A 50 9.41 -3.06 -22.03
C ARG A 50 8.05 -2.42 -22.18
N ILE A 51 8.01 -1.13 -21.90
CA ILE A 51 6.88 -0.29 -22.28
C ILE A 51 7.15 0.38 -23.62
N ASP A 52 6.07 0.78 -24.30
CA ASP A 52 6.17 1.73 -25.42
C ASP A 52 6.52 3.12 -24.87
N TYR A 53 7.81 3.40 -24.75
CA TYR A 53 8.31 4.63 -24.13
C TYR A 53 8.35 5.75 -25.16
N ILE A 54 7.56 6.80 -24.96
CA ILE A 54 7.49 7.94 -25.88
C ILE A 54 8.27 9.13 -25.30
N GLY A 55 9.28 9.58 -26.05
CA GLY A 55 10.15 10.68 -25.63
C GLY A 55 11.12 10.28 -24.52
N ASN A 56 11.56 11.27 -23.73
CA ASN A 56 12.56 11.09 -22.67
C ASN A 56 12.05 11.48 -21.28
N SER A 57 10.80 11.96 -21.17
CA SER A 57 10.20 12.35 -19.89
C SER A 57 9.87 11.12 -19.05
N PRO A 58 10.05 11.17 -17.71
CA PRO A 58 9.71 10.07 -16.83
C PRO A 58 8.19 9.97 -16.62
N TYR A 59 7.62 8.77 -16.77
CA TYR A 59 6.19 8.52 -16.50
C TYR A 59 5.85 8.47 -15.00
N ILE A 60 6.83 8.12 -14.16
CA ILE A 60 6.74 8.16 -12.70
C ILE A 60 7.95 8.89 -12.12
N ASN A 61 7.82 9.44 -10.91
CA ASN A 61 8.95 10.00 -10.17
C ASN A 61 9.01 9.43 -8.75
N CYS A 62 10.04 9.80 -7.99
CA CYS A 62 10.17 9.45 -6.56
C CYS A 62 9.99 10.66 -5.64
N LEU A 63 9.40 11.75 -6.13
CA LEU A 63 9.16 12.93 -5.31
C LEU A 63 7.96 12.68 -4.40
N PRO A 64 8.11 12.76 -3.07
CA PRO A 64 6.98 12.55 -2.17
C PRO A 64 5.98 13.71 -2.25
N SER A 65 4.76 13.46 -1.81
CA SER A 65 3.84 14.55 -1.43
C SER A 65 4.08 14.87 0.04
N LEU A 66 4.36 16.13 0.36
CA LEU A 66 4.59 16.58 1.73
C LEU A 66 3.28 17.11 2.33
N TYR A 67 2.93 16.60 3.51
CA TYR A 67 1.82 17.12 4.30
C TYR A 67 2.30 17.39 5.72
N HIS A 68 1.97 18.57 6.24
CA HIS A 68 2.31 18.98 7.61
C HIS A 68 1.01 19.15 8.40
N HIS A 69 0.94 18.48 9.55
CA HIS A 69 -0.18 18.53 10.47
C HIS A 69 0.31 18.94 11.86
N LYS A 70 -0.29 19.98 12.43
CA LYS A 70 0.00 20.39 13.81
C LYS A 70 -0.92 19.61 14.76
N LEU A 71 -0.31 18.79 15.61
CA LEU A 71 -1.06 17.99 16.59
C LEU A 71 -1.92 18.87 17.51
N GLY A 72 -3.18 18.47 17.67
CA GLY A 72 -4.12 19.05 18.60
C GLY A 72 -4.54 18.08 19.71
N PRO A 73 -5.29 18.54 20.72
CA PRO A 73 -5.72 17.68 21.84
C PRO A 73 -6.61 16.50 21.47
N ARG A 74 -7.18 16.48 20.26
CA ARG A 74 -8.02 15.40 19.74
C ARG A 74 -7.24 14.34 18.98
N ASP A 75 -5.99 14.60 18.62
CA ASP A 75 -5.17 13.66 17.88
C ASP A 75 -4.59 12.62 18.85
N ARG A 76 -4.96 11.35 18.66
CA ARG A 76 -4.60 10.26 19.59
C ARG A 76 -3.44 9.40 19.08
N PHE A 77 -3.48 9.03 17.80
CA PHE A 77 -2.47 8.19 17.17
C PHE A 77 -2.42 8.44 15.65
N LEU A 78 -1.39 7.88 15.02
CA LEU A 78 -1.23 7.81 13.57
C LEU A 78 -1.01 6.35 13.16
N ILE A 79 -1.76 5.91 12.15
CA ILE A 79 -1.56 4.63 11.48
C ILE A 79 -0.76 4.87 10.19
N LEU A 80 0.38 4.20 10.06
CA LEU A 80 1.12 4.08 8.81
C LEU A 80 1.03 2.63 8.35
N SER A 81 0.55 2.37 7.13
CA SER A 81 0.42 1.00 6.63
C SER A 81 0.65 0.85 5.13
N SER A 82 0.90 -0.38 4.70
CA SER A 82 0.80 -0.77 3.29
C SER A 82 -0.66 -0.80 2.82
N ASP A 83 -0.87 -0.89 1.50
CA ASP A 83 -2.20 -0.98 0.89
C ASP A 83 -2.91 -2.31 1.20
N GLY A 84 -2.17 -3.37 1.56
CA GLY A 84 -2.72 -4.65 1.99
C GLY A 84 -3.76 -4.55 3.11
N LEU A 85 -3.62 -3.61 4.05
CA LEU A 85 -4.64 -3.34 5.09
C LEU A 85 -5.96 -2.89 4.45
N TYR A 86 -5.89 -1.93 3.53
CA TYR A 86 -7.05 -1.27 2.93
C TYR A 86 -7.73 -2.09 1.83
N GLN A 87 -7.24 -3.29 1.55
CA GLN A 87 -7.98 -4.29 0.78
C GLN A 87 -9.14 -4.89 1.59
N TYR A 88 -9.08 -4.77 2.92
CA TYR A 88 -10.07 -5.35 3.84
C TYR A 88 -10.70 -4.33 4.79
N PHE A 89 -10.15 -3.12 4.90
CA PHE A 89 -10.60 -2.07 5.80
C PHE A 89 -10.85 -0.76 5.05
N THR A 90 -11.86 -0.01 5.48
CA THR A 90 -11.88 1.44 5.25
C THR A 90 -10.99 2.17 6.26
N ASN A 91 -10.68 3.45 5.98
CA ASN A 91 -9.93 4.27 6.94
C ASN A 91 -10.65 4.36 8.29
N GLU A 92 -11.97 4.53 8.27
CA GLU A 92 -12.80 4.68 9.45
C GLU A 92 -12.88 3.38 10.25
N GLU A 93 -12.99 2.23 9.57
CA GLU A 93 -12.96 0.92 10.22
C GLU A 93 -11.61 0.67 10.91
N ALA A 94 -10.50 0.98 10.24
CA ALA A 94 -9.16 0.79 10.82
C ALA A 94 -8.97 1.66 12.08
N VAL A 95 -9.41 2.92 12.04
CA VAL A 95 -9.36 3.82 13.20
C VAL A 95 -10.25 3.31 14.32
N SER A 96 -11.49 2.92 14.02
CA SER A 96 -12.44 2.42 15.02
C SER A 96 -11.95 1.13 15.68
N GLU A 97 -11.35 0.22 14.92
CA GLU A 97 -10.81 -1.03 15.45
C GLU A 97 -9.67 -0.77 16.44
N VAL A 98 -8.75 0.15 16.11
CA VAL A 98 -7.66 0.55 17.01
C VAL A 98 -8.20 1.22 18.27
N GLU A 99 -9.16 2.14 18.15
CA GLU A 99 -9.76 2.81 19.32
C GLU A 99 -10.47 1.83 20.25
N ASN A 100 -11.26 0.92 19.69
CA ASN A 100 -11.97 -0.09 20.46
C ASN A 100 -10.99 -1.03 21.16
N PHE A 101 -9.98 -1.52 20.44
CA PHE A 101 -8.98 -2.44 21.00
C PHE A 101 -8.18 -1.78 22.13
N MET A 102 -7.69 -0.55 21.93
CA MET A 102 -6.92 0.16 22.96
C MET A 102 -7.74 0.47 24.22
N SER A 103 -9.06 0.65 24.08
CA SER A 103 -9.96 0.86 25.22
C SER A 103 -10.14 -0.41 26.05
N ILE A 104 -10.26 -1.58 25.40
CA ILE A 104 -10.50 -2.87 26.06
C ILE A 104 -9.19 -3.49 26.56
N PHE A 105 -8.10 -3.34 25.81
CA PHE A 105 -6.79 -3.93 26.08
C PHE A 105 -5.68 -2.86 26.06
N PRO A 106 -5.54 -2.04 27.12
CA PRO A 106 -4.60 -0.90 27.15
C PRO A 106 -3.11 -1.28 27.01
N GLU A 107 -2.74 -2.52 27.33
CA GLU A 107 -1.38 -3.05 27.19
C GLU A 107 -1.21 -3.98 25.99
N GLY A 108 -2.25 -4.15 25.17
CA GLY A 108 -2.18 -4.93 23.93
C GLY A 108 -1.45 -4.18 22.82
N ASP A 109 -1.05 -4.91 21.78
CA ASP A 109 -0.50 -4.34 20.55
C ASP A 109 -1.61 -4.13 19.51
N PRO A 110 -2.10 -2.89 19.29
CA PRO A 110 -3.15 -2.62 18.32
C PRO A 110 -2.71 -2.90 16.88
N SER A 111 -1.41 -2.87 16.58
CA SER A 111 -0.91 -3.15 15.24
C SER A 111 -0.98 -4.64 14.91
N GLN A 112 -0.61 -5.49 15.88
CA GLN A 112 -0.80 -6.94 15.78
C GLN A 112 -2.29 -7.30 15.65
N HIS A 113 -3.16 -6.67 16.46
CA HIS A 113 -4.61 -6.89 16.37
C HIS A 113 -5.16 -6.58 14.97
N LEU A 114 -4.75 -5.47 14.35
CA LEU A 114 -5.17 -5.16 12.98
C LEU A 114 -4.71 -6.21 11.97
N VAL A 115 -3.48 -6.73 12.09
CA VAL A 115 -2.97 -7.81 11.22
C VAL A 115 -3.82 -9.06 11.38
N GLU A 116 -4.13 -9.46 12.61
CA GLU A 116 -5.01 -10.61 12.89
C GLU A 116 -6.39 -10.41 12.27
N GLN A 117 -6.99 -9.22 12.39
CA GLN A 117 -8.27 -8.91 11.77
C GLN A 117 -8.21 -8.95 10.24
N VAL A 118 -7.12 -8.51 9.61
CA VAL A 118 -6.94 -8.66 8.16
C VAL A 118 -6.95 -10.14 7.77
N LEU A 119 -6.21 -10.99 8.49
CA LEU A 119 -6.16 -12.43 8.23
C LEU A 119 -7.54 -13.10 8.44
N PHE A 120 -8.29 -12.72 9.48
CA PHE A 120 -9.67 -13.18 9.65
C PHE A 120 -10.58 -12.78 8.49
N ARG A 121 -10.51 -11.51 8.04
CA ARG A 121 -11.30 -11.01 6.90
C ARG A 121 -10.87 -11.68 5.59
N ALA A 122 -9.57 -11.96 5.40
CA ALA A 122 -9.03 -12.67 4.25
C ALA A 122 -9.52 -14.12 4.19
N ALA A 123 -9.44 -14.86 5.31
CA ALA A 123 -9.93 -16.24 5.41
C ALA A 123 -11.44 -16.30 5.09
N LYS A 124 -12.23 -15.41 5.69
CA LYS A 124 -13.67 -15.31 5.43
C LYS A 124 -13.97 -15.01 3.95
N LYS A 125 -13.22 -14.09 3.33
CA LYS A 125 -13.38 -13.76 1.90
C LYS A 125 -13.03 -14.94 1.00
N ALA A 126 -12.06 -15.76 1.40
CA ALA A 126 -11.66 -16.99 0.71
C ALA A 126 -12.58 -18.19 1.00
N GLY A 127 -13.57 -18.04 1.88
CA GLY A 127 -14.51 -19.11 2.24
C GLY A 127 -13.89 -20.21 3.11
N MET A 128 -12.84 -19.88 3.88
CA MET A 128 -12.14 -20.82 4.76
C MET A 128 -12.00 -20.27 6.18
N ASN A 129 -11.59 -21.14 7.11
CA ASN A 129 -11.32 -20.78 8.48
C ASN A 129 -9.94 -20.12 8.62
N PHE A 130 -9.76 -19.34 9.69
CA PHE A 130 -8.51 -18.64 9.98
C PHE A 130 -7.29 -19.57 10.06
N HIS A 131 -7.43 -20.71 10.76
CA HIS A 131 -6.34 -21.70 10.88
C HIS A 131 -5.97 -22.32 9.53
N GLU A 132 -6.96 -22.58 8.66
CA GLU A 132 -6.73 -23.11 7.32
C GLU A 132 -5.92 -22.11 6.48
N LEU A 133 -6.19 -20.81 6.60
CA LEU A 133 -5.40 -19.76 5.94
C LEU A 133 -3.95 -19.71 6.45
N LEU A 134 -3.73 -19.88 7.75
CA LEU A 134 -2.39 -19.86 8.35
C LEU A 134 -1.53 -21.06 7.91
N ASP A 135 -2.16 -22.21 7.71
CA ASP A 135 -1.50 -23.45 7.29
C ASP A 135 -1.08 -23.44 5.80
N ILE A 136 -1.54 -22.46 5.02
CA ILE A 136 -1.14 -22.31 3.62
C ILE A 136 0.38 -22.09 3.52
N PRO A 137 1.10 -22.87 2.69
CA PRO A 137 2.54 -22.74 2.53
C PRO A 137 2.98 -21.35 2.04
N PRO A 138 4.17 -20.89 2.46
CA PRO A 138 4.80 -19.70 1.87
C PRO A 138 4.94 -19.87 0.35
N GLY A 139 4.36 -18.93 -0.41
CA GLY A 139 4.28 -18.97 -1.88
C GLY A 139 2.83 -18.89 -2.38
N ASP A 140 1.93 -19.63 -1.75
CA ASP A 140 0.51 -19.65 -2.15
C ASP A 140 -0.34 -18.63 -1.39
N ARG A 141 0.16 -18.11 -0.25
CA ARG A 141 -0.53 -17.09 0.57
C ARG A 141 -0.94 -15.84 -0.20
N ARG A 142 -0.13 -15.41 -1.19
CA ARG A 142 -0.42 -14.24 -2.04
C ARG A 142 -1.69 -14.36 -2.87
N GLN A 143 -2.25 -15.56 -3.02
CA GLN A 143 -3.55 -15.75 -3.67
C GLN A 143 -4.71 -15.27 -2.79
N TYR A 144 -4.49 -15.14 -1.48
CA TYR A 144 -5.54 -14.89 -0.49
C TYR A 144 -5.48 -13.49 0.10
N HIS A 145 -4.27 -12.98 0.38
CA HIS A 145 -4.03 -11.62 0.85
C HIS A 145 -2.65 -11.13 0.40
N ASP A 146 -2.47 -9.80 0.39
CA ASP A 146 -1.19 -9.16 0.11
C ASP A 146 -0.33 -9.05 1.38
N ASP A 147 0.92 -8.62 1.22
CA ASP A 147 1.82 -8.33 2.34
C ASP A 147 1.28 -7.12 3.15
N VAL A 148 1.18 -7.26 4.48
CA VAL A 148 0.61 -6.25 5.36
C VAL A 148 1.67 -5.75 6.34
N SER A 149 1.88 -4.43 6.37
CA SER A 149 2.75 -3.77 7.35
C SER A 149 1.98 -2.65 8.02
N ILE A 150 2.05 -2.58 9.36
CA ILE A 150 1.31 -1.59 10.15
C ILE A 150 2.22 -1.04 11.26
N ILE A 151 2.30 0.28 11.35
CA ILE A 151 2.96 1.00 12.43
C ILE A 151 1.93 1.93 13.07
N ILE A 152 1.78 1.83 14.38
CA ILE A 152 0.89 2.71 15.16
C ILE A 152 1.73 3.55 16.11
N VAL A 153 1.69 4.86 15.89
CA VAL A 153 2.37 5.85 16.73
C VAL A 153 1.32 6.49 17.63
N SER A 154 1.35 6.23 18.94
CA SER A 154 0.50 6.96 19.89
C SER A 154 1.16 8.27 20.28
N PHE A 155 0.36 9.34 20.26
CA PHE A 155 0.78 10.66 20.72
C PHE A 155 0.68 10.81 22.24
N GLN A 156 0.15 9.79 22.94
CA GLN A 156 0.10 9.71 24.39
C GLN A 156 1.34 9.02 25.01
N GLY A 157 2.38 8.73 24.22
CA GLY A 157 3.70 8.32 24.73
C GLY A 157 4.07 6.84 24.57
N LYS A 158 3.43 6.08 23.68
CA LYS A 158 3.82 4.69 23.34
C LYS A 158 3.93 4.54 21.81
N ILE A 159 4.96 3.87 21.28
CA ILE A 159 5.12 3.57 19.84
C ILE A 159 5.14 2.05 19.68
N TRP A 160 4.28 1.48 18.83
CA TRP A 160 4.23 0.04 18.53
C TRP A 160 4.59 -0.24 17.06
N ARG A 161 5.26 -1.36 16.81
CA ARG A 161 5.68 -1.81 15.48
C ARG A 161 5.44 -3.31 15.36
N SER A 162 4.70 -3.73 14.34
CA SER A 162 4.53 -5.15 13.98
C SER A 162 4.69 -5.33 12.48
N CYS A 163 5.40 -6.39 12.07
CA CYS A 163 5.60 -6.79 10.68
C CYS A 163 5.49 -8.31 10.60
N VAL A 164 4.74 -8.81 9.61
CA VAL A 164 4.58 -10.25 9.31
C VAL A 164 5.05 -10.52 7.90
#